data_AF-A0A971FD96-F1
#
_entry.id   AF-A0A971FD96-F1
#
_cell.length_a   1.000
_cell.length_b   1.000
_cell.length_c   1.000
_cell.angle_alpha   90.00
_cell.angle_beta   90.00
_cell.angle_gamma   90.00
#
_symmetry.space_group_name_H-M   'P 1'
#
loop_
_entity.id
_entity.type
_entity.pdbx_description
1 polymer ?
#
loop_
_entity_poly.entity_id
_entity_poly.type
_entity_poly.pdbx_seq_one_letter_code
_entity_poly.pdbx_strand_id
1 'polypeptide(L)'
;MGDKGVWIIAAVLAAGLAALIALRGVPSAPAPPAAPEAAAPPAPEAPEPPEPPAPAPVTGEMVDKLLYGMTYENVMERFGRESDETETEYEQGTPGYTSPSVTVWHRWDNPDGSAARVGFVNQKLERKVFVDAAGGTSGGTEPELWKDKEFKL
;
A
#
# COMPACT_ATOMS: atom_id res chain seq x y z
N MET A 1 3.25 -22.07 39.73
CA MET A 1 2.71 -22.07 38.36
C MET A 1 2.98 -20.68 37.80
N GLY A 2 3.95 -20.48 36.89
CA GLY A 2 3.86 -20.85 35.46
C GLY A 2 3.01 -19.76 34.80
N ASP A 3 3.53 -18.82 34.01
CA ASP A 3 4.34 -19.03 32.81
C ASP A 3 5.42 -17.95 32.62
N LYS A 4 6.66 -18.43 32.46
CA LYS A 4 7.86 -17.70 32.06
C LYS A 4 8.26 -18.27 30.70
N GLY A 5 7.70 -17.72 29.61
CA GLY A 5 7.83 -18.35 28.29
C GLY A 5 8.00 -17.43 27.09
N VAL A 6 7.88 -16.11 27.24
CA VAL A 6 7.95 -15.18 26.10
C VAL A 6 8.73 -13.92 26.50
N TRP A 7 9.99 -14.09 26.92
CA TRP A 7 10.97 -12.99 27.07
C TRP A 7 12.38 -13.37 26.61
N ILE A 8 12.58 -14.60 26.10
CA ILE A 8 13.90 -15.11 25.67
C ILE A 8 14.07 -14.94 24.15
N ILE A 9 13.92 -13.72 23.62
CA ILE A 9 14.51 -13.35 22.32
C ILE A 9 15.25 -11.98 22.42
N ALA A 10 15.37 -11.42 23.63
CA ALA A 10 16.03 -10.13 23.86
C ALA A 10 17.52 -10.23 24.30
N ALA A 11 18.17 -11.39 24.24
CA ALA A 11 19.50 -11.58 24.85
C ALA A 11 20.47 -12.47 24.04
N VAL A 12 20.66 -12.17 22.74
CA VAL A 12 21.86 -12.58 21.99
C VAL A 12 22.55 -11.34 21.40
N LEU A 13 22.57 -10.27 22.20
CA LEU A 13 23.33 -9.04 21.99
C LEU A 13 24.36 -8.96 23.14
N ALA A 14 25.64 -8.91 22.78
CA ALA A 14 26.81 -8.67 23.63
C ALA A 14 27.30 -9.85 24.51
N ALA A 15 28.26 -10.64 24.00
CA ALA A 15 29.51 -11.02 24.69
C ALA A 15 30.19 -12.23 24.03
N GLY A 16 31.26 -11.98 23.29
CA GLY A 16 32.23 -12.99 22.83
C GLY A 16 32.93 -12.47 21.58
N LEU A 17 34.25 -12.30 21.50
CA LEU A 17 35.31 -12.68 22.41
C LEU A 17 36.54 -11.84 22.01
N ALA A 18 36.91 -10.85 22.83
CA ALA A 18 38.21 -10.22 22.74
C ALA A 18 39.25 -11.15 23.39
N ALA A 19 39.87 -12.05 22.62
CA ALA A 19 41.09 -12.75 23.02
C ALA A 19 41.70 -13.54 21.84
N LEU A 20 42.70 -12.96 21.15
CA LEU A 20 44.02 -13.57 20.92
C LEU A 20 44.85 -12.63 20.04
N ILE A 21 45.46 -11.62 20.67
CA ILE A 21 46.64 -10.95 20.13
C ILE A 21 47.85 -11.63 20.76
N ALA A 22 48.84 -11.91 19.91
CA ALA A 22 50.20 -12.36 20.18
C ALA A 22 50.40 -13.86 20.47
N LEU A 23 50.98 -14.57 19.49
CA LEU A 23 52.35 -15.11 19.61
C LEU A 23 52.91 -15.57 18.23
N ARG A 24 53.86 -14.79 17.71
CA ARG A 24 55.14 -15.24 17.11
C ARG A 24 55.16 -16.27 15.95
N GLY A 25 55.27 -15.73 14.72
CA GLY A 25 56.48 -15.86 13.87
C GLY A 25 56.68 -17.09 12.97
N VAL A 26 56.76 -16.87 11.64
CA VAL A 26 57.79 -17.33 10.66
C VAL A 26 57.58 -16.51 9.36
N PRO A 27 58.64 -16.01 8.70
CA PRO A 27 58.54 -15.15 7.52
C PRO A 27 58.21 -15.97 6.26
N SER A 28 57.40 -15.43 5.35
CA SER A 28 57.24 -15.99 4.00
C SER A 28 57.31 -14.89 2.95
N ALA A 29 58.44 -14.95 2.24
CA ALA A 29 58.80 -14.49 0.89
C ALA A 29 58.03 -13.35 0.19
N PRO A 30 58.73 -12.47 -0.56
CA PRO A 30 58.08 -11.50 -1.43
C PRO A 30 57.28 -12.22 -2.52
N ALA A 31 55.99 -11.91 -2.64
CA ALA A 31 55.17 -12.33 -3.77
C ALA A 31 55.68 -11.65 -5.07
N PRO A 32 55.65 -12.36 -6.22
CA PRO A 32 56.12 -11.85 -7.51
C PRO A 32 55.31 -10.61 -7.97
N PRO A 33 55.86 -9.80 -8.89
CA PRO A 33 55.24 -8.54 -9.31
C PRO A 33 53.84 -8.76 -9.87
N ALA A 34 52.91 -7.89 -9.47
CA ALA A 34 51.54 -7.86 -9.99
C ALA A 34 51.56 -7.77 -11.51
N ALA A 35 50.96 -8.76 -12.17
CA ALA A 35 50.56 -8.64 -13.57
C ALA A 35 49.53 -7.50 -13.68
N PRO A 36 49.55 -6.69 -14.75
CA PRO A 36 48.58 -5.62 -14.92
C PRO A 36 47.18 -6.24 -15.01
N GLU A 37 46.34 -5.91 -14.04
CA GLU A 37 44.92 -6.25 -14.04
C GLU A 37 44.30 -5.52 -15.25
N ALA A 38 44.05 -6.29 -16.31
CA ALA A 38 43.36 -5.80 -17.48
C ALA A 38 41.97 -5.34 -17.05
N ALA A 39 41.71 -4.04 -17.18
CA ALA A 39 40.40 -3.46 -16.92
C ALA A 39 39.34 -4.23 -17.73
N ALA A 40 38.46 -4.95 -17.04
CA ALA A 40 37.32 -5.59 -17.67
C ALA A 40 36.42 -4.50 -18.28
N PRO A 41 35.92 -4.66 -19.52
CA PRO A 41 34.96 -3.74 -20.09
C PRO A 41 33.68 -3.70 -19.20
N PRO A 42 32.94 -2.57 -19.19
CA PRO A 42 31.70 -2.49 -18.44
C PRO A 42 30.74 -3.59 -18.92
N ALA A 43 30.20 -4.34 -17.97
CA ALA A 43 29.17 -5.34 -18.26
C ALA A 43 27.95 -4.62 -18.87
N PRO A 44 27.38 -5.11 -19.99
CA PRO A 44 26.14 -4.55 -20.50
C PRO A 44 25.03 -4.70 -19.45
N GLU A 45 24.39 -3.59 -19.11
CA GLU A 45 23.19 -3.58 -18.27
C GLU A 45 22.16 -4.56 -18.86
N ALA A 46 21.75 -5.53 -18.06
CA ALA A 46 20.69 -6.44 -18.44
C ALA A 46 19.40 -5.62 -18.66
N PRO A 47 18.62 -5.90 -19.71
CA PRO A 47 17.36 -5.19 -19.95
C PRO A 47 16.46 -5.34 -18.72
N GLU A 48 15.94 -4.21 -18.23
CA GLU A 48 15.00 -4.19 -17.12
C GLU A 48 13.79 -5.08 -17.45
N PRO A 49 13.32 -5.92 -16.50
CA PRO A 49 12.11 -6.72 -16.71
C PRO A 49 10.94 -5.83 -17.14
N PRO A 50 10.09 -6.27 -18.07
CA PRO A 50 8.95 -5.47 -18.51
C PRO A 50 8.06 -5.15 -17.30
N GLU A 51 7.71 -3.87 -17.16
CA GLU A 51 6.79 -3.41 -16.11
C GLU A 51 5.48 -4.22 -16.18
N PRO A 52 4.93 -4.66 -15.04
CA PRO A 52 3.67 -5.38 -15.02
C PRO A 52 2.57 -4.54 -15.68
N PRO A 53 1.60 -5.16 -16.35
CA PRO A 53 0.51 -4.44 -16.99
C PRO A 53 -0.25 -3.60 -15.95
N ALA A 54 -0.58 -2.35 -16.31
CA ALA A 54 -1.35 -1.46 -15.45
C ALA A 54 -2.68 -2.13 -15.04
N PRO A 55 -3.13 -1.93 -13.79
CA PRO A 55 -4.38 -2.49 -13.32
C PRO A 55 -5.55 -1.99 -14.17
N ALA A 56 -6.56 -2.85 -14.38
CA ALA A 56 -7.75 -2.47 -15.12
C ALA A 56 -8.45 -1.27 -14.45
N PRO A 57 -8.95 -0.30 -15.23
CA PRO A 57 -9.62 0.87 -14.68
C PRO A 57 -11.00 0.48 -14.13
N VAL A 58 -11.34 1.04 -12.97
CA VAL A 58 -12.68 0.90 -12.37
C VAL A 58 -13.63 1.87 -13.08
N THR A 59 -14.72 1.37 -13.67
CA THR A 59 -15.65 2.23 -14.42
C THR A 59 -16.85 2.66 -13.60
N GLY A 60 -17.48 3.77 -13.96
CA GLY A 60 -18.74 4.20 -13.34
C GLY A 60 -19.85 3.15 -13.41
N GLU A 61 -19.91 2.35 -14.48
CA GLU A 61 -20.83 1.21 -14.58
C GLU A 61 -20.56 0.12 -13.54
N MET A 62 -19.28 -0.14 -13.21
CA MET A 62 -18.92 -1.10 -12.15
C MET A 62 -19.39 -0.58 -10.79
N VAL A 63 -19.20 0.72 -10.52
CA VAL A 63 -19.65 1.38 -9.29
C VAL A 63 -21.17 1.34 -9.19
N ASP A 64 -21.90 1.61 -10.27
CA ASP A 64 -23.36 1.60 -10.27
C ASP A 64 -23.93 0.21 -9.94
N LYS A 65 -23.28 -0.86 -10.45
CA LYS A 65 -23.66 -2.25 -10.19
C LYS A 65 -23.37 -2.73 -8.77
N LEU A 66 -22.68 -1.94 -7.95
CA LEU A 66 -22.52 -2.27 -6.53
C LEU A 66 -23.85 -2.13 -5.78
N LEU A 67 -24.10 -3.12 -4.93
CA LEU A 67 -25.28 -3.17 -4.08
C LEU A 67 -24.97 -2.59 -2.70
N TYR A 68 -25.85 -1.75 -2.19
CA TYR A 68 -25.77 -1.29 -0.80
C TYR A 68 -25.81 -2.49 0.16
N GLY A 69 -25.06 -2.39 1.26
CA GLY A 69 -24.88 -3.47 2.21
C GLY A 69 -23.72 -4.43 1.92
N MET A 70 -23.08 -4.34 0.74
CA MET A 70 -21.88 -5.15 0.43
C MET A 70 -20.71 -4.83 1.36
N THR A 71 -19.88 -5.83 1.65
CA THR A 71 -18.62 -5.66 2.38
C THR A 71 -17.52 -5.15 1.45
N TYR A 72 -16.44 -4.63 2.03
CA TYR A 72 -15.27 -4.20 1.27
C TYR A 72 -14.66 -5.34 0.44
N GLU A 73 -14.57 -6.54 1.00
CA GLU A 73 -14.09 -7.73 0.29
C GLU A 73 -14.89 -8.01 -0.98
N ASN A 74 -16.22 -7.98 -0.90
CA ASN A 74 -17.06 -8.19 -2.07
C ASN A 74 -16.89 -7.07 -3.12
N VAL A 75 -16.57 -5.84 -2.71
CA VAL A 75 -16.27 -4.75 -3.65
C VAL A 75 -14.92 -4.99 -4.32
N MET A 76 -13.89 -5.37 -3.56
CA MET A 76 -12.58 -5.73 -4.10
C MET A 76 -12.66 -6.86 -5.11
N GLU A 77 -13.45 -7.91 -4.83
CA GLU A 77 -13.67 -9.01 -5.77
C GLU A 77 -14.28 -8.53 -7.09
N ARG A 78 -15.15 -7.51 -7.04
CA ARG A 78 -15.77 -6.94 -8.25
C ARG A 78 -14.82 -6.05 -9.04
N PHE A 79 -13.96 -5.30 -8.36
CA PHE A 79 -13.00 -4.42 -9.01
C PHE A 79 -11.71 -5.16 -9.39
N GLY A 80 -11.47 -6.33 -8.80
CA GLY A 80 -10.26 -7.14 -9.02
C GLY A 80 -8.99 -6.53 -8.44
N ARG A 81 -9.11 -5.51 -7.57
CA ARG A 81 -7.98 -4.80 -6.95
C ARG A 81 -8.38 -4.14 -5.63
N GLU A 82 -7.39 -4.00 -4.76
CA GLU A 82 -7.51 -3.23 -3.52
C GLU A 82 -7.61 -1.73 -3.81
N SER A 83 -8.14 -0.97 -2.86
CA SER A 83 -8.20 0.49 -2.94
C SER A 83 -6.81 1.12 -2.82
N ASP A 84 -6.56 2.18 -3.58
CA ASP A 84 -5.31 2.94 -3.52
C ASP A 84 -5.23 3.82 -2.27
N GLU A 85 -6.36 4.39 -1.85
CA GLU A 85 -6.44 5.25 -0.67
C GLU A 85 -7.60 4.86 0.25
N THR A 86 -7.42 5.07 1.56
CA THR A 86 -8.46 4.90 2.57
C THR A 86 -8.54 6.14 3.46
N GLU A 87 -9.74 6.67 3.65
CA GLU A 87 -10.02 7.84 4.50
C GLU A 87 -11.15 7.51 5.49
N THR A 88 -11.12 8.10 6.68
CA THR A 88 -12.19 7.93 7.67
C THR A 88 -12.84 9.27 7.96
N GLU A 89 -14.16 9.31 7.82
CA GLU A 89 -14.99 10.50 8.04
C GLU A 89 -15.92 10.26 9.23
N TYR A 90 -15.95 11.21 10.17
CA TYR A 90 -16.84 11.18 11.32
C TYR A 90 -17.99 12.16 11.11
N GLU A 91 -19.22 11.67 11.14
CA GLU A 91 -20.42 12.50 10.99
C GLU A 91 -21.23 12.48 12.29
N GLN A 92 -21.31 13.66 12.94
CA GLN A 92 -22.11 13.86 14.13
C GLN A 92 -23.57 14.14 13.75
N GLY A 93 -24.34 13.07 13.47
CA GLY A 93 -25.78 13.16 13.25
C GLY A 93 -26.22 13.05 11.79
N THR A 94 -25.88 11.93 11.15
CA THR A 94 -26.35 11.59 9.80
C THR A 94 -27.85 11.25 9.83
N PRO A 95 -28.68 11.76 8.90
CA PRO A 95 -30.09 11.36 8.77
C PRO A 95 -30.22 9.83 8.68
N GLY A 96 -31.03 9.25 9.56
CA GLY A 96 -31.23 7.79 9.64
C GLY A 96 -30.39 7.08 10.70
N TYR A 97 -29.43 7.76 11.34
CA TYR A 97 -28.64 7.23 12.44
C TYR A 97 -29.00 7.93 13.76
N THR A 98 -29.22 7.17 14.83
CA THR A 98 -29.54 7.69 16.17
C THR A 98 -28.30 8.09 16.98
N SER A 99 -27.12 7.87 16.41
CA SER A 99 -25.79 8.05 17.02
C SER A 99 -24.82 8.55 15.94
N PRO A 100 -23.69 9.18 16.30
CA PRO A 100 -22.65 9.52 15.34
C PRO A 100 -22.20 8.30 14.54
N SER A 101 -22.00 8.50 13.24
CA SER A 101 -21.57 7.45 12.31
C SER A 101 -20.15 7.71 11.83
N VAL A 102 -19.39 6.64 11.65
CA VAL A 102 -18.08 6.67 10.99
C VAL A 102 -18.23 6.06 9.61
N THR A 103 -17.88 6.82 8.59
CA THR A 103 -17.80 6.35 7.21
C THR A 103 -16.34 6.09 6.86
N VAL A 104 -16.01 4.86 6.48
CA VAL A 104 -14.69 4.50 5.93
C VAL A 104 -14.79 4.56 4.41
N TRP A 105 -14.07 5.49 3.81
CA TRP A 105 -14.00 5.70 2.38
C TRP A 105 -12.81 4.96 1.78
N HIS A 106 -13.04 4.22 0.71
CA HIS A 106 -12.01 3.62 -0.12
C HIS A 106 -12.04 4.27 -1.50
N ARG A 107 -10.86 4.54 -2.07
CA ARG A 107 -10.70 5.17 -3.38
C ARG A 107 -9.87 4.30 -4.32
N TRP A 108 -10.28 4.29 -5.58
CA TRP A 108 -9.55 3.69 -6.69
C TRP A 108 -9.28 4.75 -7.75
N ASP A 109 -8.01 5.04 -8.02
CA ASP A 109 -7.60 5.99 -9.05
C ASP A 109 -7.30 5.27 -10.36
N ASN A 110 -7.79 5.82 -11.45
CA ASN A 110 -7.56 5.29 -12.78
C ASN A 110 -6.52 6.13 -13.54
N PRO A 111 -5.78 5.51 -14.47
CA PRO A 111 -4.75 6.21 -15.24
C PRO A 111 -5.31 7.30 -16.16
N ASP A 112 -6.60 7.25 -16.51
CA ASP A 112 -7.27 8.29 -17.31
C ASP A 112 -7.67 9.53 -16.50
N GLY A 113 -7.42 9.54 -15.19
CA GLY A 113 -7.80 10.63 -14.29
C GLY A 113 -9.23 10.51 -13.76
N SER A 114 -9.95 9.43 -14.04
CA SER A 114 -11.17 9.11 -13.31
C SER A 114 -10.86 8.42 -11.97
N ALA A 115 -11.81 8.44 -11.04
CA ALA A 115 -11.68 7.77 -9.75
C ALA A 115 -13.01 7.20 -9.25
N ALA A 116 -12.99 6.01 -8.66
CA ALA A 116 -14.11 5.45 -7.93
C ALA A 116 -13.91 5.64 -6.42
N ARG A 117 -14.98 5.95 -5.69
CA ARG A 117 -14.99 6.06 -4.24
C ARG A 117 -16.20 5.36 -3.66
N VAL A 118 -15.97 4.53 -2.66
CA VAL A 118 -17.05 3.85 -1.95
C VAL A 118 -16.91 4.01 -0.45
N GLY A 119 -18.03 4.32 0.22
CA GLY A 119 -18.09 4.64 1.64
C GLY A 119 -18.83 3.56 2.41
N PHE A 120 -18.21 3.08 3.48
CA PHE A 120 -18.73 2.02 4.33
C PHE A 120 -19.08 2.57 5.71
N VAL A 121 -20.32 2.35 6.15
CA VAL A 121 -20.74 2.61 7.54
C VAL A 121 -21.05 1.26 8.17
N ASN A 122 -20.54 1.00 9.37
CA ASN A 122 -20.66 -0.31 10.04
C ASN A 122 -20.24 -1.48 9.13
N GLN A 123 -19.15 -1.31 8.37
CA GLN A 123 -18.60 -2.30 7.43
C GLN A 123 -19.50 -2.66 6.24
N LYS A 124 -20.53 -1.86 5.98
CA LYS A 124 -21.47 -2.05 4.88
C LYS A 124 -21.42 -0.88 3.93
N LEU A 125 -21.45 -1.18 2.64
CA LEU A 125 -21.47 -0.17 1.58
C LEU A 125 -22.75 0.66 1.68
N GLU A 126 -22.61 1.95 1.93
CA GLU A 126 -23.73 2.88 2.10
C GLU A 126 -23.64 4.07 1.14
N ARG A 127 -22.45 4.34 0.60
CA ARG A 127 -22.22 5.46 -0.32
C ARG A 127 -21.34 5.04 -1.49
N LYS A 128 -21.62 5.57 -2.68
CA LYS A 128 -20.88 5.25 -3.91
C LYS A 128 -20.79 6.49 -4.81
N VAL A 129 -19.58 6.82 -5.25
CA VAL A 129 -19.29 7.97 -6.10
C VAL A 129 -18.26 7.55 -7.14
N PHE A 130 -18.46 7.99 -8.37
CA PHE A 130 -17.51 7.89 -9.47
C PHE A 130 -17.28 9.29 -10.01
N VAL A 131 -16.02 9.67 -10.16
CA VAL A 131 -15.58 10.94 -10.74
C VAL A 131 -14.96 10.61 -12.09
N ASP A 132 -15.50 11.15 -13.18
CA ASP A 132 -14.91 11.01 -14.50
C ASP A 132 -13.69 11.93 -14.67
N ALA A 133 -12.91 11.72 -15.74
CA ALA A 133 -11.71 12.50 -16.02
C ALA A 133 -11.96 14.01 -16.25
N ALA A 134 -13.21 14.40 -16.54
CA ALA A 134 -13.61 15.80 -16.66
C ALA A 134 -14.10 16.40 -15.32
N GLY A 135 -14.07 15.62 -14.24
CA GLY A 135 -14.55 16.00 -12.92
C GLY A 135 -16.05 15.84 -12.74
N GLY A 136 -16.76 15.22 -13.69
CA GLY A 136 -18.18 14.91 -13.54
C GLY A 136 -18.40 13.81 -12.51
N THR A 137 -19.34 14.01 -11.59
CA THR A 137 -19.67 13.01 -10.56
C THR A 137 -20.92 12.20 -10.94
N SER A 138 -20.88 10.89 -10.67
CA SER A 138 -22.00 9.96 -10.85
C SER A 138 -22.01 8.91 -9.74
N GLY A 139 -23.19 8.46 -9.31
CA GLY A 139 -23.33 7.58 -8.14
C GLY A 139 -24.05 8.27 -6.98
N GLY A 140 -24.77 7.48 -6.18
CA GLY A 140 -25.77 7.97 -5.21
C GLY A 140 -25.24 8.89 -4.11
N THR A 141 -26.18 9.60 -3.48
CA THR A 141 -26.07 10.62 -2.42
C THR A 141 -24.65 11.11 -2.12
N GLU A 142 -24.24 12.14 -2.87
CA GLU A 142 -23.08 12.95 -2.58
C GLU A 142 -23.26 13.60 -1.19
N PRO A 143 -22.36 13.37 -0.21
CA PRO A 143 -22.40 14.08 1.06
C PRO A 143 -22.17 15.58 0.81
N GLU A 144 -23.00 16.45 1.39
CA GLU A 144 -22.97 17.91 1.16
C GLU A 144 -21.61 18.56 1.47
N LEU A 145 -20.76 17.91 2.27
CA LEU A 145 -19.41 18.38 2.62
C LEU A 145 -18.38 18.34 1.47
N TRP A 146 -18.74 17.77 0.31
CA TRP A 146 -17.79 17.51 -0.78
C TRP A 146 -18.03 18.34 -2.05
N LYS A 147 -19.04 19.21 -2.06
CA LYS A 147 -19.25 20.19 -3.14
C LYS A 147 -18.12 21.22 -3.24
N ASP A 148 -17.43 21.48 -2.13
CA ASP A 148 -16.39 22.53 -2.02
C ASP A 148 -14.96 21.98 -2.09
N LYS A 149 -14.76 20.66 -2.08
CA LYS A 149 -13.43 20.07 -2.30
C LYS A 149 -13.18 20.03 -3.81
N GLU A 150 -12.44 21.00 -4.32
CA GLU A 150 -11.84 20.92 -5.65
C GLU A 150 -10.97 19.65 -5.72
N PHE A 151 -11.47 18.63 -6.42
CA PHE A 151 -10.69 17.43 -6.71
C PHE A 151 -9.67 17.79 -7.79
N LYS A 152 -8.47 18.18 -7.35
CA LYS A 152 -7.32 18.25 -8.25
C LYS A 152 -6.91 16.82 -8.59
N LEU A 153 -7.34 16.40 -9.78
CA LEU A 153 -6.80 15.25 -10.50
C LEU A 153 -5.38 15.55 -10.99
#